data_AF-A0A067TRY5-F1
#
_entry.id   AF-A0A067TRY5-F1
#
_cell.length_a   1.000
_cell.length_b   1.000
_cell.length_c   1.000
_cell.angle_alpha   90.00
_cell.angle_beta   90.00
_cell.angle_gamma   90.00
#
_symmetry.space_group_name_H-M   'P 1'
#
loop_
_entity.id
_entity.type
_entity.pdbx_description
1 polymer ?
#
loop_
_entity_poly.entity_id
_entity_poly.type
_entity_poly.pdbx_seq_one_letter_code
_entity_poly.pdbx_strand_id
1 'polypeptide(L)'
;MVYYKASSTVPSLLPNIKARFKRLGFKAADVDNAFFNKKILTNLVSTTGISRLGKRSWARLQPLLVPDITAATQIRVRRLHYQRTDFVRNGYKDYFISSPPATWAYLPPYPAAVMQFDSVLRLMNAPPDHDDSLVEKDVLKLLPQEVDNWTTSTMEQLASFLPSSSSCAVEGTTSPDLSALNLATSVFQCPCSANDGIRAGGSLIGWDGVVPHMGCRELEQSWEKKLHFSRRGHDAAKVLVRLLGLDPATTKVWEMDALDKRFVCLICPPTRVGRTAYTWQDAVYHHIERSKYNPHDALLLGVVGPEAEARVKSREKPEPDIWQHNWMCNHCPDLEHLVKPRAAVIDHIKDIHDISRPINNLDYVYFLGDRTYRRPISINDREFLCLRCASTKCRLYNWMGIQAHLKDSHGLSVSVEHEDWKKINTILRTESTSGEQKEVQ
;
A
#
# COMPACT_ATOMS: atom_id res chain seq x y z
N MET A 1 -16.89 43.55 51.82
CA MET A 1 -15.49 43.94 52.09
C MET A 1 -14.49 42.78 52.01
N VAL A 2 -14.81 41.56 52.49
CA VAL A 2 -13.89 40.40 52.54
C VAL A 2 -13.41 39.90 51.16
N TYR A 3 -14.28 39.93 50.14
CA TYR A 3 -13.93 39.47 48.78
C TYR A 3 -12.88 40.36 48.09
N TYR A 4 -12.99 41.69 48.25
CA TYR A 4 -12.03 42.66 47.70
C TYR A 4 -10.62 42.47 48.26
N LYS A 5 -10.50 42.20 49.58
CA LYS A 5 -9.21 41.97 50.24
C LYS A 5 -8.56 40.66 49.78
N ALA A 6 -9.34 39.63 49.48
CA ALA A 6 -8.82 38.37 48.97
C ALA A 6 -8.30 38.51 47.53
N SER A 7 -9.00 39.28 46.68
CA SER A 7 -8.60 39.51 45.29
C SER A 7 -7.24 40.22 45.15
N SER A 8 -6.88 41.12 46.07
CA SER A 8 -5.58 41.79 46.07
C SER A 8 -4.45 40.96 46.69
N THR A 9 -4.78 39.98 47.55
CA THR A 9 -3.80 39.16 48.27
C THR A 9 -3.36 37.93 47.46
N VAL A 10 -4.21 37.37 46.59
CA VAL A 10 -3.85 36.18 45.79
C VAL A 10 -2.62 36.40 44.88
N PRO A 11 -2.48 37.53 44.16
CA PRO A 11 -1.30 37.78 43.33
C PRO A 11 0.02 37.80 44.11
N SER A 12 0.03 38.31 45.35
CA SER A 12 1.25 38.35 46.18
C SER A 12 1.60 37.01 46.82
N LEU A 13 0.62 36.11 47.00
CA LEU A 13 0.84 34.75 47.49
C LEU A 13 1.38 33.80 46.42
N LEU A 14 1.03 34.03 45.15
CA LEU A 14 1.34 33.10 44.05
C LEU A 14 2.85 32.80 43.86
N PRO A 15 3.77 33.78 43.90
CA PRO A 15 5.21 33.49 43.82
C PRO A 15 5.70 32.56 44.94
N ASN A 16 5.18 32.74 46.17
CA ASN A 16 5.53 31.90 47.31
C ASN A 16 5.01 30.46 47.16
N ILE A 17 3.80 30.29 46.60
CA ILE A 17 3.22 28.97 46.28
C ILE A 17 4.10 28.26 45.25
N LYS A 18 4.41 28.94 44.14
CA LYS A 18 5.25 28.39 43.07
C LYS A 18 6.63 27.99 43.61
N ALA A 19 7.29 28.87 44.38
CA ALA A 19 8.59 28.57 44.97
C ALA A 19 8.56 27.35 45.91
N ARG A 20 7.45 27.12 46.65
CA ARG A 20 7.29 25.92 47.48
C ARG A 20 7.16 24.65 46.66
N PHE A 21 6.36 24.66 45.59
CA PHE A 21 6.26 23.49 44.71
C PHE A 21 7.59 23.17 44.03
N LYS A 22 8.34 24.19 43.58
CA LYS A 22 9.71 23.98 43.05
C LYS A 22 10.63 23.31 44.07
N ARG A 23 10.58 23.72 45.35
CA ARG A 23 11.34 23.05 46.45
C ARG A 23 10.87 21.64 46.77
N LEU A 24 9.63 21.29 46.45
CA LEU A 24 9.11 19.93 46.57
C LEU A 24 9.53 19.02 45.40
N GLY A 25 10.36 19.52 44.47
CA GLY A 25 10.86 18.75 43.34
C GLY A 25 10.00 18.83 42.07
N PHE A 26 8.92 19.61 42.07
CA PHE A 26 8.17 19.86 40.83
C PHE A 26 9.00 20.72 39.89
N LYS A 27 8.96 20.38 38.60
CA LYS A 27 9.69 21.13 37.57
C LYS A 27 9.22 22.57 37.50
N ALA A 28 10.17 23.48 37.37
CA ALA A 28 9.87 24.92 37.34
C ALA A 28 8.87 25.27 36.22
N ALA A 29 9.06 24.73 35.02
CA ALA A 29 8.18 24.97 33.88
C ALA A 29 6.72 24.51 34.13
N ASP A 30 6.50 23.38 34.83
CA ASP A 30 5.16 22.89 35.13
C ASP A 30 4.48 23.78 36.16
N VAL A 31 5.22 24.14 37.22
CA VAL A 31 4.74 25.03 38.27
C VAL A 31 4.43 26.42 37.73
N ASP A 32 5.24 26.91 36.79
CA ASP A 32 5.07 28.24 36.22
C ASP A 32 3.90 28.32 35.25
N ASN A 33 3.65 27.26 34.47
CA ASN A 33 2.55 27.15 33.52
C ASN A 33 1.23 26.61 34.14
N ALA A 34 1.25 26.18 35.40
CA ALA A 34 0.05 25.72 36.10
C ALA A 34 -1.00 26.84 36.23
N PHE A 35 -2.20 26.57 35.73
CA PHE A 35 -3.35 27.46 35.83
C PHE A 35 -4.06 27.27 37.18
N PHE A 36 -3.45 27.77 38.25
CA PHE A 36 -4.01 27.63 39.59
C PHE A 36 -5.42 28.23 39.68
N ASN A 37 -6.36 27.45 40.21
CA ASN A 37 -7.74 27.89 40.36
C ASN A 37 -7.83 29.09 41.32
N LYS A 38 -8.01 30.29 40.76
CA LYS A 38 -8.12 31.54 41.52
C LYS A 38 -9.24 31.48 42.56
N LYS A 39 -10.36 30.79 42.30
CA LYS A 39 -11.46 30.65 43.28
C LYS A 39 -11.02 29.85 44.50
N ILE A 40 -10.22 28.79 44.33
CA ILE A 40 -9.66 28.03 45.47
C ILE A 40 -8.76 28.93 46.32
N LEU A 41 -7.87 29.70 45.67
CA LEU A 41 -6.98 30.63 46.36
C LEU A 41 -7.75 31.75 47.07
N THR A 42 -8.72 32.36 46.39
CA THR A 42 -9.58 33.42 46.96
C THR A 42 -10.41 32.89 48.13
N ASN A 43 -11.03 31.71 47.99
CA ASN A 43 -11.83 31.10 49.05
C ASN A 43 -10.97 30.78 50.28
N LEU A 44 -9.75 30.26 50.08
CA LEU A 44 -8.84 30.01 51.19
C LEU A 44 -8.49 31.31 51.90
N VAL A 45 -8.09 32.36 51.17
CA VAL A 45 -7.76 33.67 51.76
C VAL A 45 -8.96 34.27 52.49
N SER A 46 -10.15 34.20 51.92
CA SER A 46 -11.38 34.74 52.52
C SER A 46 -11.83 33.98 53.76
N THR A 47 -11.72 32.65 53.78
CA THR A 47 -12.19 31.82 54.91
C THR A 47 -11.21 31.75 56.06
N THR A 48 -9.91 31.84 55.77
CA THR A 48 -8.86 31.66 56.79
C THR A 48 -8.15 32.95 57.19
N GLY A 49 -8.40 34.06 56.49
CA GLY A 49 -7.75 35.36 56.76
C GLY A 49 -6.23 35.37 56.50
N ILE A 50 -5.73 34.39 55.74
CA ILE A 50 -4.29 34.17 55.58
C ILE A 50 -3.66 35.20 54.65
N SER A 51 -2.82 36.05 55.22
CA SER A 51 -1.91 36.93 54.49
C SER A 51 -0.52 36.32 54.27
N ARG A 52 -0.16 35.25 55.00
CA ARG A 52 1.13 34.53 54.88
C ARG A 52 0.94 33.03 54.99
N LEU A 53 1.47 32.27 54.03
CA LEU A 53 1.38 30.80 54.00
C LEU A 53 2.21 30.14 55.12
N GLY A 54 1.60 29.91 56.28
CA GLY A 54 2.17 29.07 57.34
C GLY A 54 2.27 27.59 56.95
N LYS A 55 2.85 26.75 57.82
CA LYS A 55 2.96 25.30 57.60
C LYS A 55 1.59 24.62 57.50
N ARG A 56 0.67 24.94 58.42
CA ARG A 56 -0.68 24.33 58.48
C ARG A 56 -1.55 24.67 57.27
N SER A 57 -1.50 25.92 56.81
CA SER A 57 -2.28 26.35 55.65
C SER A 57 -1.73 25.82 54.34
N TRP A 58 -0.40 25.71 54.24
CA TRP A 58 0.24 25.02 53.14
C TRP A 58 -0.16 23.56 53.05
N ALA A 59 -0.18 22.83 54.17
CA ALA A 59 -0.59 21.42 54.20
C ALA A 59 -2.03 21.22 53.68
N ARG A 60 -2.93 22.20 53.89
CA ARG A 60 -4.30 22.17 53.36
C ARG A 60 -4.38 22.58 51.88
N LEU A 61 -3.57 23.57 51.48
CA LEU A 61 -3.60 24.12 50.12
C LEU A 61 -2.90 23.21 49.10
N GLN A 62 -1.78 22.61 49.48
CA GLN A 62 -0.95 21.78 48.61
C GLN A 62 -1.76 20.72 47.82
N PRO A 63 -2.53 19.82 48.45
CA PRO A 63 -3.25 18.78 47.71
C PRO A 63 -4.29 19.33 46.73
N LEU A 64 -4.82 20.55 46.96
CA LEU A 64 -5.78 21.20 46.07
C LEU A 64 -5.14 21.77 44.80
N LEU A 65 -3.84 22.07 44.83
CA LEU A 65 -3.11 22.67 43.72
C LEU A 65 -2.23 21.68 42.94
N VAL A 66 -1.95 20.50 43.51
CA VAL A 66 -1.23 19.42 42.81
C VAL A 66 -1.90 19.05 41.47
N PRO A 67 -3.24 18.90 41.38
CA PRO A 67 -3.90 18.59 40.10
C PRO A 67 -3.60 19.61 39.00
N ASP A 68 -3.53 20.91 39.33
CA ASP A 68 -3.25 21.97 38.35
C ASP A 68 -1.80 21.85 37.81
N ILE A 69 -0.84 21.45 38.65
CA ILE A 69 0.55 21.21 38.24
C ILE A 69 0.64 19.92 37.43
N THR A 70 -0.05 18.84 37.84
CA THR A 70 -0.11 17.59 37.08
C THR A 70 -0.69 17.80 35.69
N ALA A 71 -1.75 18.62 35.57
CA ALA A 71 -2.31 18.98 34.27
C ALA A 71 -1.29 19.75 33.40
N ALA A 72 -0.55 20.70 33.98
CA ALA A 72 0.52 21.39 33.27
C ALA A 72 1.65 20.44 32.82
N THR A 73 2.05 19.50 33.67
CA THR A 73 2.99 18.43 33.34
C THR A 73 2.50 17.59 32.16
N GLN A 74 1.23 17.17 32.16
CA GLN A 74 0.66 16.39 31.06
C GLN A 74 0.63 17.17 29.74
N ILE A 75 0.29 18.47 29.78
CA ILE A 75 0.32 19.33 28.59
C ILE A 75 1.76 19.44 28.05
N ARG A 76 2.75 19.66 28.92
CA ARG A 76 4.16 19.72 28.50
C ARG A 76 4.62 18.40 27.89
N VAL A 77 4.31 17.26 28.51
CA VAL A 77 4.67 15.94 27.99
C VAL A 77 4.03 15.68 26.63
N ARG A 78 2.75 16.04 26.43
CA ARG A 78 2.09 15.92 25.12
C ARG A 78 2.74 16.81 24.05
N ARG A 79 3.10 18.05 24.40
CA ARG A 79 3.84 18.96 23.49
C ARG A 79 5.19 18.38 23.09
N LEU A 80 5.94 17.83 24.04
CA LEU A 80 7.21 17.18 23.76
C LEU A 80 7.04 15.96 22.86
N HIS A 81 6.04 15.11 23.12
CA HIS A 81 5.73 13.98 22.24
C HIS A 81 5.41 14.44 20.81
N TYR A 82 4.63 15.52 20.66
CA TYR A 82 4.35 16.11 19.35
C TYR A 82 5.64 16.62 18.68
N GLN A 83 6.49 17.34 19.40
CA GLN A 83 7.79 17.84 18.89
C GLN A 83 8.69 16.70 18.41
N ARG A 84 8.84 15.64 19.21
CA ARG A 84 9.63 14.45 18.83
C ARG A 84 9.03 13.71 17.64
N THR A 85 7.70 13.58 17.58
CA THR A 85 7.01 12.97 16.43
C THR A 85 7.24 13.78 15.16
N ASP A 86 7.20 15.12 15.26
CA ASP A 86 7.44 16.01 14.13
C ASP A 86 8.90 15.99 13.69
N PHE A 87 9.85 15.95 14.64
CA PHE A 87 11.28 15.73 14.35
C PHE A 87 11.50 14.44 13.55
N VAL A 88 10.97 13.31 14.01
CA VAL A 88 11.11 12.01 13.31
C VAL A 88 10.45 12.06 11.94
N ARG A 89 9.26 12.69 11.83
CA ARG A 89 8.59 12.86 10.54
C ARG A 89 9.45 13.62 9.55
N ASN A 90 10.03 14.75 9.96
CA ASN A 90 10.83 15.60 9.10
C ASN A 90 12.14 14.89 8.73
N GLY A 91 12.84 14.28 9.70
CA GLY A 91 14.03 13.50 9.42
C GLY A 91 13.78 12.31 8.48
N TYR A 92 12.66 11.61 8.64
CA TYR A 92 12.26 10.54 7.74
C TYR A 92 11.88 11.06 6.35
N LYS A 93 11.19 12.21 6.27
CA LYS A 93 10.88 12.88 5.00
C LYS A 93 12.16 13.27 4.26
N ASP A 94 13.17 13.78 4.96
CA ASP A 94 14.45 14.15 4.35
C ASP A 94 15.18 12.92 3.82
N TYR A 95 15.19 11.82 4.59
CA TYR A 95 15.72 10.53 4.12
C TYR A 95 14.97 10.02 2.88
N PHE A 96 13.63 10.05 2.93
CA PHE A 96 12.75 9.65 1.83
C PHE A 96 13.07 10.44 0.54
N ILE A 97 13.15 11.76 0.66
CA ILE A 97 13.47 12.69 -0.44
C ILE A 97 14.89 12.48 -1.00
N SER A 98 15.83 12.04 -0.17
CA SER A 98 17.20 11.73 -0.62
C SER A 98 17.32 10.38 -1.34
N SER A 99 16.29 9.53 -1.27
CA SER A 99 16.23 8.26 -1.99
C SER A 99 15.66 8.46 -3.41
N PRO A 100 16.04 7.64 -4.41
CA PRO A 100 15.44 7.70 -5.73
C PRO A 100 13.91 7.45 -5.68
N PRO A 101 13.09 8.25 -6.35
CA PRO A 101 11.64 8.07 -6.42
C PRO A 101 11.13 6.65 -6.69
N ALA A 102 11.82 5.90 -7.54
CA ALA A 102 11.51 4.50 -7.85
C ALA A 102 11.54 3.58 -6.62
N THR A 103 12.31 3.92 -5.58
CA THR A 103 12.43 3.12 -4.36
C THR A 103 11.42 3.50 -3.29
N TRP A 104 10.72 4.63 -3.43
CA TRP A 104 9.84 5.17 -2.40
C TRP A 104 8.70 4.24 -2.00
N ALA A 105 8.16 3.48 -2.96
CA ALA A 105 7.12 2.50 -2.70
C ALA A 105 7.59 1.30 -1.87
N TYR A 106 8.91 1.15 -1.70
CA TYR A 106 9.54 0.08 -0.93
C TYR A 106 10.04 0.54 0.45
N LEU A 107 9.92 1.83 0.76
CA LEU A 107 10.34 2.37 2.04
C LEU A 107 9.30 2.06 3.13
N PRO A 108 9.73 1.90 4.41
CA PRO A 108 8.82 1.58 5.50
C PRO A 108 7.69 2.60 5.66
N PRO A 109 6.43 2.17 5.86
CA PRO A 109 5.32 3.10 6.00
C PRO A 109 5.44 3.93 7.27
N TYR A 110 5.29 5.26 7.14
CA TYR A 110 5.15 6.17 8.27
C TYR A 110 3.65 6.41 8.59
N PRO A 111 3.22 6.42 9.86
CA PRO A 111 4.04 6.27 11.07
C PRO A 111 4.26 4.81 11.50
N ALA A 112 3.53 3.85 10.91
CA ALA A 112 3.36 2.51 11.45
C ALA A 112 4.66 1.73 11.68
N ALA A 113 5.58 1.72 10.71
CA ALA A 113 6.86 1.03 10.83
C ALA A 113 7.93 1.93 11.47
N VAL A 114 8.08 3.16 10.97
CA VAL A 114 9.15 4.08 11.39
C VAL A 114 9.09 4.41 12.89
N MET A 115 7.90 4.57 13.46
CA MET A 115 7.77 4.86 14.89
C MET A 115 8.12 3.66 15.80
N GLN A 116 8.32 2.48 15.23
CA GLN A 116 8.74 1.26 15.96
C GLN A 116 10.25 1.01 15.89
N PHE A 117 11.01 1.85 15.18
CA PHE A 117 12.46 1.73 15.14
C PHE A 117 13.07 1.97 16.51
N ASP A 118 14.11 1.22 16.87
CA ASP A 118 14.72 1.27 18.21
C ASP A 118 15.26 2.66 18.54
N SER A 119 15.88 3.34 17.56
CA SER A 119 16.36 4.71 17.73
C SER A 119 15.21 5.68 18.04
N VAL A 120 14.09 5.54 17.32
CA VAL A 120 12.88 6.36 17.49
C VAL A 120 12.20 6.05 18.81
N LEU A 121 12.05 4.78 19.19
CA LEU A 121 11.48 4.37 20.47
C LEU A 121 12.30 4.91 21.64
N ARG A 122 13.64 4.94 21.53
CA ARG A 122 14.50 5.57 22.54
C ARG A 122 14.22 7.07 22.67
N LEU A 123 14.08 7.79 21.55
CA LEU A 123 13.71 9.21 21.56
C LEU A 123 12.32 9.42 22.19
N MET A 124 11.33 8.64 21.77
CA MET A 124 9.95 8.78 22.23
C MET A 124 9.80 8.49 23.73
N ASN A 125 10.57 7.52 24.25
CA ASN A 125 10.55 7.13 25.66
C ASN A 125 11.57 7.89 26.54
N ALA A 126 12.43 8.73 25.95
CA ALA A 126 13.42 9.50 26.72
C ALA A 126 12.73 10.41 27.75
N PRO A 127 13.28 10.57 28.97
CA PRO A 127 12.70 11.44 29.98
C PRO A 127 12.48 12.86 29.46
N PRO A 128 11.43 13.58 29.90
CA PRO A 128 11.13 14.91 29.36
C PRO A 128 12.16 16.02 29.63
N ASP A 129 13.19 15.77 30.45
CA ASP A 129 14.30 16.70 30.69
C ASP A 129 15.62 16.21 30.07
N HIS A 130 15.57 15.13 29.31
CA HIS A 130 16.75 14.65 28.61
C HIS A 130 17.14 15.65 27.53
N ASP A 131 18.44 15.81 27.30
CA ASP A 131 18.92 16.58 26.15
C ASP A 131 18.70 15.74 24.88
N ASP A 132 17.61 16.04 24.19
CA ASP A 132 17.20 15.31 22.99
C ASP A 132 18.23 15.46 21.84
N SER A 133 19.12 16.47 21.86
CA SER A 133 20.06 16.76 20.76
C SER A 133 20.96 15.59 20.38
N LEU A 134 21.41 14.80 21.36
CA LEU A 134 22.24 13.62 21.09
C LEU A 134 21.41 12.46 20.51
N VAL A 135 20.22 12.23 21.07
CA VAL A 135 19.33 11.15 20.63
C VAL A 135 18.75 11.45 19.24
N GLU A 136 18.42 12.71 18.96
CA GLU A 136 17.99 13.19 17.65
C GLU A 136 19.05 12.92 16.57
N LYS A 137 20.34 13.19 16.86
CA LYS A 137 21.45 12.85 15.95
C LYS A 137 21.57 11.36 15.72
N ASP A 138 21.41 10.56 16.77
CA ASP A 138 21.45 9.10 16.66
C ASP A 138 20.31 8.57 15.79
N VAL A 139 19.09 9.11 15.92
CA VAL A 139 17.95 8.76 15.05
C VAL A 139 18.30 9.01 13.58
N LEU A 140 18.76 10.21 13.23
CA LEU A 140 19.08 10.54 11.84
C LEU A 140 20.23 9.68 11.28
N LYS A 141 21.22 9.35 12.13
CA LYS A 141 22.37 8.53 11.76
C LYS A 141 22.00 7.06 11.55
N LEU A 142 21.11 6.51 12.37
CA LEU A 142 20.74 5.09 12.35
C LEU A 142 19.59 4.80 11.38
N LEU A 143 18.83 5.82 10.97
CA LEU A 143 17.64 5.66 10.14
C LEU A 143 17.86 4.82 8.87
N PRO A 144 18.92 5.03 8.05
CA PRO A 144 19.15 4.19 6.87
C PRO A 144 19.33 2.71 7.22
N GLN A 145 20.08 2.40 8.27
CA GLN A 145 20.31 1.03 8.72
C GLN A 145 19.02 0.39 9.25
N GLU A 146 18.19 1.14 9.98
CA GLU A 146 16.91 0.63 10.49
C GLU A 146 15.90 0.38 9.35
N VAL A 147 15.94 1.18 8.28
CA VAL A 147 15.18 0.94 7.05
C VAL A 147 15.61 -0.36 6.37
N ASP A 148 16.92 -0.60 6.24
CA ASP A 148 17.46 -1.83 5.65
C ASP A 148 17.12 -3.06 6.49
N ASN A 149 17.26 -2.95 7.81
CA ASN A 149 16.91 -4.00 8.77
C ASN A 149 15.42 -4.33 8.69
N TRP A 150 14.56 -3.30 8.68
CA TRP A 150 13.11 -3.48 8.53
C TRP A 150 12.77 -4.17 7.22
N THR A 151 13.38 -3.73 6.12
CA THR A 151 13.16 -4.30 4.78
C THR A 151 13.52 -5.79 4.77
N THR A 152 14.72 -6.12 5.25
CA THR A 152 15.22 -7.50 5.29
C THR A 152 14.34 -8.38 6.17
N SER A 153 14.05 -7.95 7.40
CA SER A 153 13.20 -8.69 8.34
C SER A 153 11.79 -8.91 7.79
N THR A 154 11.24 -7.91 7.12
CA THR A 154 9.93 -7.99 6.47
C THR A 154 9.94 -9.00 5.32
N MET A 155 10.97 -8.99 4.48
CA MET A 155 11.14 -9.99 3.42
C MET A 155 11.27 -11.40 4.00
N GLU A 156 12.08 -11.60 5.03
CA GLU A 156 12.23 -12.90 5.71
C GLU A 156 10.89 -13.41 6.26
N GLN A 157 10.11 -12.53 6.90
CA GLN A 157 8.79 -12.88 7.43
C GLN A 157 7.81 -13.26 6.32
N LEU A 158 7.75 -12.50 5.22
CA LEU A 158 6.90 -12.85 4.07
C LEU A 158 7.33 -14.17 3.43
N ALA A 159 8.63 -14.39 3.27
CA ALA A 159 9.17 -15.62 2.71
C ALA A 159 8.83 -16.82 3.60
N SER A 160 8.76 -16.64 4.92
CA SER A 160 8.34 -17.68 5.86
C SER A 160 6.87 -18.13 5.70
N PHE A 161 6.02 -17.29 5.10
CA PHE A 161 4.62 -17.64 4.80
C PHE A 161 4.48 -18.46 3.50
N LEU A 162 5.52 -18.51 2.67
CA LEU A 162 5.48 -19.26 1.43
C LEU A 162 5.57 -20.77 1.73
N PRO A 163 4.92 -21.63 0.93
CA PRO A 163 5.06 -23.07 1.06
C PRO A 163 6.54 -23.43 0.91
N SER A 164 7.11 -24.11 1.90
CA SER A 164 8.47 -24.64 1.77
C SER A 164 8.53 -25.52 0.52
N SER A 165 9.49 -25.26 -0.36
CA SER A 165 9.80 -26.11 -1.51
C SER A 165 10.26 -27.48 -0.98
N SER A 166 9.31 -28.32 -0.62
CA SER A 166 9.43 -29.49 0.26
C SER A 166 10.16 -30.69 -0.36
N SER A 167 11.10 -30.49 -1.27
CA SER A 167 11.65 -31.63 -2.01
C SER A 167 12.79 -32.36 -1.30
N CYS A 168 13.79 -31.69 -0.68
CA CYS A 168 14.99 -32.41 -0.21
C CYS A 168 15.79 -31.75 0.94
N ALA A 169 15.22 -30.83 1.72
CA ALA A 169 16.00 -30.11 2.73
C ALA A 169 16.25 -31.00 3.97
N VAL A 170 17.48 -31.49 4.08
CA VAL A 170 18.10 -32.04 5.30
C VAL A 170 17.94 -31.03 6.44
N GLU A 171 17.68 -31.50 7.67
CA GLU A 171 17.41 -30.73 8.90
C GLU A 171 18.55 -29.79 9.33
N GLY A 172 18.83 -28.75 8.54
CA GLY A 172 19.71 -27.64 8.87
C GLY A 172 18.93 -26.33 8.86
N THR A 173 19.28 -25.43 9.76
CA THR A 173 18.69 -24.08 9.94
C THR A 173 18.94 -23.20 8.70
N THR A 174 18.23 -23.44 7.60
CA THR A 174 18.34 -22.63 6.39
C THR A 174 17.47 -21.38 6.55
N SER A 175 18.11 -20.22 6.44
CA SER A 175 17.43 -18.94 6.28
C SER A 175 16.41 -19.01 5.14
N PRO A 176 15.25 -18.34 5.24
CA PRO A 176 14.25 -18.35 4.19
C PRO A 176 14.82 -17.81 2.87
N ASP A 177 14.43 -18.41 1.75
CA ASP A 177 14.85 -17.97 0.42
C ASP A 177 14.10 -16.69 0.01
N LEU A 178 14.75 -15.54 0.15
CA LEU A 178 14.17 -14.25 -0.22
C LEU A 178 13.87 -14.14 -1.73
N SER A 179 14.55 -14.93 -2.57
CA SER A 179 14.30 -14.93 -4.01
C SER A 179 12.92 -15.50 -4.36
N ALA A 180 12.33 -16.31 -3.48
CA ALA A 180 10.99 -16.83 -3.64
C ALA A 180 9.93 -15.71 -3.69
N LEU A 181 10.18 -14.56 -3.05
CA LEU A 181 9.29 -13.39 -3.14
C LEU A 181 9.25 -12.75 -4.53
N ASN A 182 10.17 -13.11 -5.43
CA ASN A 182 10.14 -12.64 -6.82
C ASN A 182 9.38 -13.59 -7.76
N LEU A 183 8.92 -14.74 -7.27
CA LEU A 183 8.18 -15.71 -8.07
C LEU A 183 6.75 -15.22 -8.37
N ALA A 184 6.25 -15.49 -9.57
CA ALA A 184 4.88 -15.20 -9.97
C ALA A 184 3.83 -15.94 -9.12
N THR A 185 4.24 -16.99 -8.42
CA THR A 185 3.41 -17.83 -7.56
C THR A 185 3.36 -17.37 -6.10
N SER A 186 4.14 -16.36 -5.72
CA SER A 186 4.15 -15.80 -4.37
C SER A 186 3.01 -14.82 -4.20
N VAL A 187 1.81 -15.32 -3.90
CA VAL A 187 0.59 -14.52 -3.82
C VAL A 187 0.16 -14.33 -2.37
N PHE A 188 -0.04 -13.08 -1.98
CA PHE A 188 -0.52 -12.65 -0.67
C PHE A 188 -1.86 -11.92 -0.80
N GLN A 189 -2.56 -11.78 0.32
CA GLN A 189 -3.84 -11.09 0.38
C GLN A 189 -3.96 -10.24 1.64
N CYS A 190 -4.52 -9.05 1.47
CA CYS A 190 -4.95 -8.17 2.57
C CYS A 190 -6.50 -8.09 2.62
N PRO A 191 -7.12 -8.45 3.76
CA PRO A 191 -8.57 -8.35 3.98
C PRO A 191 -9.13 -6.93 3.84
N CYS A 192 -8.29 -5.92 4.03
CA CYS A 192 -8.62 -4.50 3.97
C CYS A 192 -9.30 -4.04 2.67
N SER A 193 -9.08 -4.77 1.58
CA SER A 193 -9.58 -4.45 0.23
C SER A 193 -11.01 -4.93 -0.05
N ALA A 194 -11.68 -5.57 0.91
CA ALA A 194 -12.98 -6.20 0.66
C ALA A 194 -14.16 -5.22 0.56
N ASN A 195 -14.06 -4.00 1.11
CA ASN A 195 -15.23 -3.15 1.34
C ASN A 195 -15.45 -2.02 0.33
N ASP A 196 -14.41 -1.52 -0.35
CA ASP A 196 -14.51 -0.22 -1.07
C ASP A 196 -14.47 -0.33 -2.60
N GLY A 197 -14.57 -1.54 -3.17
CA GLY A 197 -14.42 -1.75 -4.62
C GLY A 197 -13.00 -1.46 -5.15
N ILE A 198 -12.08 -1.09 -4.26
CA ILE A 198 -10.66 -0.89 -4.52
C ILE A 198 -9.99 -2.26 -4.39
N ARG A 199 -9.53 -2.83 -5.51
CA ARG A 199 -8.93 -4.17 -5.52
C ARG A 199 -7.51 -4.23 -4.94
N ALA A 200 -6.99 -3.11 -4.40
CA ALA A 200 -5.57 -2.88 -4.08
C ALA A 200 -4.93 -3.90 -3.13
N GLY A 201 -5.71 -4.60 -2.32
CA GLY A 201 -5.22 -5.65 -1.39
C GLY A 201 -5.67 -7.06 -1.74
N GLY A 202 -6.39 -7.23 -2.84
CA GLY A 202 -7.09 -8.48 -3.13
C GLY A 202 -6.19 -9.60 -3.66
N SER A 203 -5.11 -9.21 -4.33
CA SER A 203 -4.07 -10.10 -4.84
C SER A 203 -2.77 -9.30 -4.90
N LEU A 204 -1.87 -9.57 -3.97
CA LEU A 204 -0.57 -8.92 -3.86
C LEU A 204 0.47 -9.96 -4.29
N ILE A 205 1.10 -9.76 -5.45
CA ILE A 205 1.97 -10.78 -6.04
C ILE A 205 3.42 -10.35 -5.91
N GLY A 206 4.20 -11.20 -5.25
CA GLY A 206 5.60 -10.97 -4.92
C GLY A 206 5.84 -9.78 -3.99
N TRP A 207 7.12 -9.45 -3.83
CA TRP A 207 7.57 -8.30 -3.05
C TRP A 207 6.99 -6.99 -3.61
N ASP A 208 7.08 -6.78 -4.93
CA ASP A 208 6.63 -5.56 -5.60
C ASP A 208 5.11 -5.32 -5.48
N GLY A 209 4.32 -6.38 -5.27
CA GLY A 209 2.90 -6.26 -4.96
C GLY A 209 2.65 -5.93 -3.49
N VAL A 210 3.41 -6.53 -2.57
CA VAL A 210 3.16 -6.46 -1.13
C VAL A 210 3.62 -5.16 -0.50
N VAL A 211 4.85 -4.70 -0.76
CA VAL A 211 5.43 -3.56 0.00
C VAL A 211 4.68 -2.27 -0.19
N PRO A 212 4.31 -1.87 -1.42
CA PRO A 212 3.55 -0.64 -1.61
C PRO A 212 2.22 -0.67 -0.87
N HIS A 213 1.70 -1.88 -0.59
CA HIS A 213 0.47 -2.09 0.14
C HIS A 213 0.65 -2.05 1.67
N MET A 214 1.87 -2.08 2.21
CA MET A 214 2.11 -2.04 3.66
C MET A 214 1.72 -0.72 4.32
N GLY A 215 1.63 0.37 3.55
CA GLY A 215 1.02 1.63 3.99
C GLY A 215 -0.50 1.59 4.14
N CYS A 216 -1.15 0.43 3.90
CA CYS A 216 -2.57 0.30 4.13
C CYS A 216 -2.92 0.53 5.61
N ARG A 217 -3.82 1.48 5.88
CA ARG A 217 -4.29 1.86 7.23
C ARG A 217 -4.72 0.67 8.10
N GLU A 218 -5.31 -0.35 7.47
CA GLU A 218 -5.70 -1.57 8.18
C GLU A 218 -4.49 -2.39 8.62
N LEU A 219 -3.41 -2.41 7.83
CA LEU A 219 -2.17 -3.11 8.15
C LEU A 219 -1.33 -2.37 9.20
N GLU A 220 -1.44 -1.04 9.30
CA GLU A 220 -0.64 -0.21 10.21
C GLU A 220 -0.65 -0.70 11.68
N GLN A 221 -1.75 -1.30 12.15
CA GLN A 221 -1.88 -1.75 13.54
C GLN A 221 -1.40 -3.18 13.77
N SER A 222 -1.40 -4.02 12.73
CA SER A 222 -1.12 -5.46 12.86
C SER A 222 -0.95 -6.14 11.50
N TRP A 223 0.03 -5.71 10.72
CA TRP A 223 0.20 -6.22 9.36
C TRP A 223 0.42 -7.74 9.33
N GLU A 224 1.18 -8.26 10.30
CA GLU A 224 1.45 -9.70 10.48
C GLU A 224 0.18 -10.55 10.66
N LYS A 225 -0.89 -9.95 11.19
CA LYS A 225 -2.16 -10.64 11.45
C LYS A 225 -3.14 -10.55 10.29
N LYS A 226 -2.91 -9.64 9.34
CA LYS A 226 -3.86 -9.29 8.29
C LYS A 226 -3.33 -9.71 6.92
N LEU A 227 -2.05 -9.49 6.64
CA LEU A 227 -1.41 -9.96 5.42
C LEU A 227 -1.10 -11.46 5.57
N HIS A 228 -1.56 -12.27 4.62
CA HIS A 228 -1.34 -13.70 4.65
C HIS A 228 -1.10 -14.25 3.25
N PHE A 229 -0.39 -15.37 3.17
CA PHE A 229 -0.23 -16.12 1.94
C PHE A 229 -1.58 -16.65 1.44
N SER A 230 -1.91 -16.35 0.19
CA SER A 230 -3.15 -16.79 -0.45
C SER A 230 -2.88 -18.09 -1.20
N ARG A 231 -3.15 -19.23 -0.56
CA ARG A 231 -2.99 -20.55 -1.20
C ARG A 231 -3.75 -20.63 -2.52
N ARG A 232 -4.96 -20.09 -2.55
CA ARG A 232 -5.81 -20.03 -3.74
C ARG A 232 -5.23 -19.14 -4.83
N GLY A 233 -4.67 -17.99 -4.46
CA GLY A 233 -3.94 -17.12 -5.39
C GLY A 233 -2.72 -17.81 -5.99
N HIS A 234 -1.93 -18.48 -5.15
CA HIS A 234 -0.78 -19.28 -5.56
C HIS A 234 -1.16 -20.38 -6.55
N ASP A 235 -2.20 -21.17 -6.25
CA ASP A 235 -2.66 -22.25 -7.14
C ASP A 235 -3.15 -21.68 -8.49
N ALA A 236 -3.84 -20.53 -8.48
CA ALA A 236 -4.24 -19.84 -9.70
C ALA A 236 -3.04 -19.36 -10.53
N ALA A 237 -2.05 -18.75 -9.89
CA ALA A 237 -0.82 -18.31 -10.54
C ALA A 237 -0.05 -19.49 -11.15
N LYS A 238 0.04 -20.64 -10.45
CA LYS A 238 0.66 -21.86 -10.99
C LYS A 238 0.01 -22.32 -12.29
N VAL A 239 -1.33 -22.36 -12.33
CA VAL A 239 -2.08 -22.74 -13.55
C VAL A 239 -1.81 -21.74 -14.68
N LEU A 240 -1.80 -20.44 -14.40
CA LEU A 240 -1.51 -19.42 -15.40
C LEU A 240 -0.08 -19.53 -15.97
N VAL A 241 0.91 -19.80 -15.12
CA VAL A 241 2.30 -20.01 -15.53
C VAL A 241 2.41 -21.26 -16.42
N ARG A 242 1.82 -22.39 -15.99
CA ARG A 242 1.79 -23.65 -16.78
C ARG A 242 1.08 -23.49 -18.12
N LEU A 243 -0.02 -22.75 -18.18
CA LEU A 243 -0.75 -22.44 -19.41
C LEU A 243 0.12 -21.77 -20.49
N LEU A 244 1.10 -20.98 -20.06
CA LEU A 244 2.07 -20.33 -20.94
C LEU A 244 3.28 -21.23 -21.28
N GLY A 245 3.33 -22.45 -20.76
CA GLY A 245 4.43 -23.40 -20.95
C GLY A 245 5.67 -23.06 -20.13
N LEU A 246 5.50 -22.34 -19.02
CA LEU A 246 6.57 -21.94 -18.11
C LEU A 246 6.56 -22.79 -16.84
N ASP A 247 7.66 -22.78 -16.10
CA ASP A 247 7.81 -23.50 -14.83
C ASP A 247 7.42 -22.63 -13.63
N PRO A 248 6.37 -22.99 -12.86
CA PRO A 248 5.94 -22.23 -11.68
C PRO A 248 6.95 -22.13 -10.54
N ALA A 249 7.97 -22.99 -10.50
CA ALA A 249 9.01 -22.96 -9.47
C ALA A 249 10.07 -21.88 -9.72
N THR A 250 10.22 -21.42 -10.96
CA THR A 250 11.30 -20.50 -11.38
C THR A 250 10.79 -19.22 -12.01
N THR A 251 9.55 -19.20 -12.52
CA THR A 251 8.98 -18.05 -13.21
C THR A 251 8.76 -16.87 -12.26
N LYS A 252 9.34 -15.73 -12.63
CA LYS A 252 9.29 -14.47 -11.88
C LYS A 252 8.12 -13.60 -12.31
N VAL A 253 7.73 -12.67 -11.44
CA VAL A 253 6.65 -11.71 -11.69
C VAL A 253 6.86 -10.93 -13.00
N TRP A 254 8.08 -10.40 -13.20
CA TRP A 254 8.40 -9.59 -14.37
C TRP A 254 8.36 -10.39 -15.69
N GLU A 255 8.61 -11.71 -15.65
CA GLU A 255 8.51 -12.57 -16.83
C GLU A 255 7.05 -12.69 -17.29
N MET A 256 6.12 -12.87 -16.33
CA MET A 256 4.69 -12.90 -16.60
C MET A 256 4.16 -11.54 -17.07
N ASP A 257 4.64 -10.45 -16.48
CA ASP A 257 4.30 -9.08 -16.90
C ASP A 257 4.79 -8.79 -18.32
N ALA A 258 6.01 -9.22 -18.67
CA ALA A 258 6.60 -9.00 -19.99
C ALA A 258 5.86 -9.75 -21.12
N LEU A 259 5.29 -10.92 -20.84
CA LEU A 259 4.47 -11.66 -21.80
C LEU A 259 3.15 -10.93 -22.10
N ASP A 260 2.65 -10.16 -21.12
CA ASP A 260 1.46 -9.33 -21.21
C ASP A 260 0.27 -10.10 -21.84
N LYS A 261 0.07 -11.35 -21.43
CA LYS A 261 -0.99 -12.22 -21.98
C LYS A 261 -2.36 -11.90 -21.42
N ARG A 262 -3.40 -12.27 -22.18
CA ARG A 262 -4.79 -12.19 -21.75
C ARG A 262 -5.38 -13.57 -21.49
N PHE A 263 -6.17 -13.65 -20.42
CA PHE A 263 -6.79 -14.88 -19.94
C PHE A 263 -8.28 -14.72 -19.79
N VAL A 264 -9.03 -15.81 -19.94
CA VAL A 264 -10.48 -15.85 -19.70
C VAL A 264 -10.80 -16.93 -18.67
N CYS A 265 -11.74 -16.64 -17.78
CA CYS A 265 -12.33 -17.67 -16.94
C CYS A 265 -13.36 -18.45 -17.75
N LEU A 266 -13.23 -19.78 -17.79
CA LEU A 266 -14.13 -20.66 -18.53
C LEU A 266 -15.33 -21.12 -17.68
N ILE A 267 -15.21 -21.01 -16.35
CA ILE A 267 -16.28 -21.32 -15.38
C ILE A 267 -17.33 -20.21 -15.37
N CYS A 268 -16.89 -18.94 -15.42
CA CYS A 268 -17.83 -17.83 -15.50
C CYS A 268 -18.64 -17.94 -16.80
N PRO A 269 -19.98 -17.80 -16.75
CA PRO A 269 -20.78 -17.71 -17.95
C PRO A 269 -20.42 -16.43 -18.73
N PRO A 270 -20.45 -16.47 -20.07
CA PRO A 270 -20.29 -15.26 -20.87
C PRO A 270 -21.42 -14.27 -20.54
N THR A 271 -21.09 -12.99 -20.51
CA THR A 271 -22.07 -11.90 -20.38
C THR A 271 -22.70 -11.57 -21.74
N ARG A 272 -23.65 -10.63 -21.79
CA ARG A 272 -24.18 -10.11 -23.08
C ARG A 272 -23.10 -9.52 -24.00
N VAL A 273 -21.96 -9.13 -23.43
CA VAL A 273 -20.80 -8.59 -24.17
C VAL A 273 -19.69 -9.62 -24.34
N GLY A 274 -19.93 -10.88 -24.00
CA GLY A 274 -18.99 -12.00 -24.09
C GLY A 274 -18.21 -12.29 -22.80
N ARG A 275 -17.07 -12.95 -22.94
CA ARG A 275 -16.19 -13.33 -21.82
C ARG A 275 -15.22 -12.23 -21.45
N THR A 276 -15.03 -12.00 -20.16
CA THR A 276 -14.09 -11.02 -19.67
C THR A 276 -12.65 -11.50 -19.84
N ALA A 277 -11.81 -10.69 -20.49
CA ALA A 277 -10.37 -10.90 -20.63
C ALA A 277 -9.62 -10.16 -19.51
N TYR A 278 -8.78 -10.91 -18.82
CA TYR A 278 -8.00 -10.47 -17.66
C TYR A 278 -6.52 -10.43 -18.02
N THR A 279 -5.76 -9.53 -17.40
CA THR A 279 -4.31 -9.73 -17.24
C THR A 279 -4.08 -10.96 -16.35
N TRP A 280 -2.84 -11.47 -16.28
CA TRP A 280 -2.58 -12.62 -15.40
C TRP A 280 -2.83 -12.26 -13.92
N GLN A 281 -2.44 -11.05 -13.48
CA GLN A 281 -2.68 -10.57 -12.11
C GLN A 281 -4.19 -10.43 -11.82
N ASP A 282 -4.95 -9.86 -12.76
CA ASP A 282 -6.41 -9.76 -12.65
C ASP A 282 -7.08 -11.14 -12.62
N ALA A 283 -6.53 -12.13 -13.34
CA ALA A 283 -7.05 -13.50 -13.35
C ALA A 283 -6.83 -14.20 -12.00
N VAL A 284 -5.66 -13.99 -11.37
CA VAL A 284 -5.38 -14.46 -9.99
C VAL A 284 -6.38 -13.82 -9.02
N TYR A 285 -6.53 -12.50 -9.05
CA TYR A 285 -7.48 -11.78 -8.20
C TYR A 285 -8.92 -12.27 -8.40
N HIS A 286 -9.36 -12.40 -9.67
CA HIS A 286 -10.68 -12.90 -10.01
C HIS A 286 -10.94 -14.27 -9.38
N HIS A 287 -9.96 -15.16 -9.41
CA HIS A 287 -10.09 -16.49 -8.82
C HIS A 287 -10.19 -16.45 -7.29
N ILE A 288 -9.43 -15.57 -6.62
CA ILE A 288 -9.52 -15.33 -5.17
C ILE A 288 -10.91 -14.79 -4.81
N GLU A 289 -11.38 -13.75 -5.49
CA GLU A 289 -12.62 -13.05 -5.19
C GLU A 289 -13.86 -13.96 -5.33
N ARG A 290 -13.90 -14.77 -6.41
CA ARG A 290 -15.08 -15.57 -6.73
C ARG A 290 -15.39 -16.67 -5.73
N SER A 291 -14.38 -17.14 -4.98
CA SER A 291 -14.54 -18.11 -3.89
C SER A 291 -15.64 -17.78 -2.90
N LYS A 292 -15.91 -16.49 -2.68
CA LYS A 292 -16.88 -16.00 -1.70
C LYS A 292 -18.33 -16.18 -2.14
N TYR A 293 -18.58 -16.21 -3.46
CA TYR A 293 -19.93 -16.14 -4.02
C TYR A 293 -20.32 -17.37 -4.82
N ASN A 294 -19.36 -18.01 -5.48
CA ASN A 294 -19.56 -19.24 -6.22
C ASN A 294 -18.29 -20.09 -6.05
N PRO A 295 -18.40 -21.37 -5.65
CA PRO A 295 -17.25 -22.25 -5.56
C PRO A 295 -16.67 -22.51 -6.96
N HIS A 296 -15.78 -21.63 -7.42
CA HIS A 296 -14.83 -21.94 -8.47
C HIS A 296 -13.79 -22.89 -7.85
N ASP A 297 -14.20 -24.11 -7.48
CA ASP A 297 -13.31 -25.08 -6.84
C ASP A 297 -12.34 -25.67 -7.86
N ALA A 298 -12.76 -25.73 -9.13
CA ALA A 298 -11.87 -25.97 -10.26
C ALA A 298 -11.26 -24.65 -10.75
N LEU A 299 -9.99 -24.68 -11.16
CA LEU A 299 -9.36 -23.64 -11.97
C LEU A 299 -9.49 -24.05 -13.43
N LEU A 300 -10.40 -23.40 -14.16
CA LEU A 300 -10.53 -23.57 -15.61
C LEU A 300 -10.32 -22.20 -16.29
N LEU A 301 -9.09 -22.00 -16.73
CA LEU A 301 -8.61 -20.77 -17.37
C LEU A 301 -8.21 -21.08 -18.82
N GLY A 302 -8.44 -20.10 -19.69
CA GLY A 302 -8.05 -20.18 -21.10
C GLY A 302 -7.17 -19.01 -21.51
N VAL A 303 -6.17 -19.28 -22.37
CA VAL A 303 -5.33 -18.24 -22.98
C VAL A 303 -6.05 -17.68 -24.22
N VAL A 304 -6.16 -16.36 -24.31
CA VAL A 304 -6.77 -15.68 -25.45
C VAL A 304 -5.86 -15.79 -26.68
N GLY A 305 -6.43 -16.13 -27.84
CA GLY A 305 -5.67 -16.24 -29.09
C GLY A 305 -5.15 -14.88 -29.61
N PRO A 306 -4.07 -14.87 -30.41
CA PRO A 306 -3.33 -13.65 -30.76
C PRO A 306 -4.19 -12.60 -31.47
N GLU A 307 -5.09 -12.99 -32.39
CA GLU A 307 -5.97 -12.01 -33.06
C GLU A 307 -7.01 -11.40 -32.10
N ALA A 308 -7.58 -12.21 -31.20
CA ALA A 308 -8.52 -11.72 -30.19
C ALA A 308 -7.80 -10.86 -29.15
N GLU A 309 -6.60 -11.25 -28.75
CA GLU A 309 -5.74 -10.53 -27.81
C GLU A 309 -5.34 -9.16 -28.36
N ALA A 310 -4.88 -9.08 -29.62
CA ALA A 310 -4.54 -7.80 -30.26
C ALA A 310 -5.74 -6.84 -30.27
N ARG A 311 -6.95 -7.36 -30.51
CA ARG A 311 -8.18 -6.58 -30.49
C ARG A 311 -8.61 -6.18 -29.08
N VAL A 312 -8.38 -7.04 -28.11
CA VAL A 312 -8.60 -6.71 -26.70
C VAL A 312 -7.67 -5.58 -26.33
N LYS A 313 -6.35 -5.73 -26.53
CA LYS A 313 -5.29 -4.73 -26.30
C LYS A 313 -5.57 -3.37 -26.92
N SER A 314 -6.07 -3.31 -28.15
CA SER A 314 -6.40 -2.03 -28.80
C SER A 314 -7.57 -1.27 -28.18
N ARG A 315 -8.39 -1.94 -27.36
CA ARG A 315 -9.51 -1.35 -26.61
C ARG A 315 -9.19 -1.09 -25.14
N GLU A 316 -8.06 -1.59 -24.67
CA GLU A 316 -7.64 -1.43 -23.28
C GLU A 316 -7.21 0.00 -23.07
N LYS A 317 -7.54 0.52 -21.90
CA LYS A 317 -6.84 1.72 -21.44
C LYS A 317 -5.40 1.30 -21.10
N PRO A 318 -4.40 2.15 -21.40
CA PRO A 318 -3.05 1.95 -20.91
C PRO A 318 -3.05 1.72 -19.39
N GLU A 319 -2.20 0.81 -18.92
CA GLU A 319 -1.99 0.57 -17.50
C GLU A 319 -0.51 0.83 -17.18
N PRO A 320 -0.20 1.68 -16.19
CA PRO A 320 -1.13 2.54 -15.45
C PRO A 320 -1.83 3.59 -16.34
N ASP A 321 -2.96 4.13 -15.90
CA ASP A 321 -3.69 5.14 -16.68
C ASP A 321 -2.81 6.39 -16.85
N ILE A 322 -2.55 6.75 -18.10
CA ILE A 322 -1.67 7.88 -18.46
C ILE A 322 -2.21 9.23 -17.97
N TRP A 323 -3.51 9.32 -17.71
CA TRP A 323 -4.19 10.53 -17.24
C TRP A 323 -4.19 10.66 -15.72
N GLN A 324 -3.75 9.64 -15.00
CA GLN A 324 -3.68 9.70 -13.55
C GLN A 324 -2.57 10.61 -13.10
N HIS A 325 -2.86 11.34 -12.03
CA HIS A 325 -1.90 12.15 -11.32
C HIS A 325 -1.24 11.22 -10.31
N ASN A 326 -0.45 10.26 -10.80
CA ASN A 326 0.33 9.29 -9.99
C ASN A 326 1.69 9.00 -10.67
N TRP A 327 2.00 9.67 -11.79
CA TRP A 327 3.31 9.54 -12.43
C TRP A 327 4.25 10.57 -11.86
N MET A 328 5.51 10.18 -11.73
CA MET A 328 6.56 10.99 -11.11
C MET A 328 7.89 10.88 -11.82
N CYS A 329 8.64 11.98 -11.80
CA CYS A 329 10.02 12.03 -12.29
C CYS A 329 10.92 11.23 -11.34
N ASN A 330 11.80 10.38 -11.86
CA ASN A 330 12.76 9.62 -11.05
C ASN A 330 14.06 10.39 -10.78
N HIS A 331 14.18 11.62 -11.29
CA HIS A 331 15.37 12.48 -11.16
C HIS A 331 15.16 13.66 -10.22
N CYS A 332 13.91 13.91 -9.78
CA CYS A 332 13.58 14.99 -8.87
C CYS A 332 13.29 14.45 -7.45
N PRO A 333 13.87 15.06 -6.41
CA PRO A 333 13.59 14.68 -5.03
C PRO A 333 12.30 15.35 -4.47
N ASP A 334 11.78 16.40 -5.12
CA ASP A 334 10.71 17.24 -4.57
C ASP A 334 9.28 16.72 -4.82
N LEU A 335 8.66 16.18 -3.76
CA LEU A 335 7.27 15.71 -3.71
C LEU A 335 6.21 16.66 -4.30
N GLU A 336 6.36 17.98 -4.16
CA GLU A 336 5.32 18.93 -4.61
C GLU A 336 5.20 18.99 -6.15
N HIS A 337 6.26 18.61 -6.85
CA HIS A 337 6.29 18.56 -8.31
C HIS A 337 6.04 17.16 -8.87
N LEU A 338 6.03 16.14 -8.02
CA LEU A 338 6.20 14.76 -8.48
C LEU A 338 4.93 14.08 -8.92
N VAL A 339 3.74 14.54 -8.57
CA VAL A 339 2.51 13.80 -8.90
C VAL A 339 1.75 14.49 -10.04
N LYS A 340 2.00 14.06 -11.28
CA LYS A 340 1.45 14.67 -12.50
C LYS A 340 0.92 13.60 -13.47
N PRO A 341 0.12 13.99 -14.49
CA PRO A 341 -0.16 13.11 -15.62
C PRO A 341 1.14 12.71 -16.34
N ARG A 342 1.17 11.50 -16.93
CA ARG A 342 2.39 10.94 -17.54
C ARG A 342 3.03 11.88 -18.56
N ALA A 343 2.23 12.51 -19.41
CA ALA A 343 2.71 13.44 -20.44
C ALA A 343 3.49 14.61 -19.82
N ALA A 344 2.95 15.21 -18.75
CA ALA A 344 3.60 16.33 -18.07
C ALA A 344 4.93 15.92 -17.41
N VAL A 345 5.03 14.70 -16.88
CA VAL A 345 6.30 14.17 -16.35
C VAL A 345 7.32 13.96 -17.46
N ILE A 346 6.91 13.40 -18.60
CA ILE A 346 7.78 13.21 -19.76
C ILE A 346 8.30 14.55 -20.29
N ASP A 347 7.42 15.55 -20.41
CA ASP A 347 7.81 16.88 -20.88
C ASP A 347 8.76 17.55 -19.87
N HIS A 348 8.46 17.47 -18.57
CA HIS A 348 9.37 17.91 -17.51
C HIS A 348 10.75 17.25 -17.60
N ILE A 349 10.82 15.94 -17.85
CA ILE A 349 12.11 15.24 -17.95
C ILE A 349 12.91 15.71 -19.16
N LYS A 350 12.24 15.95 -20.30
CA LYS A 350 12.90 16.50 -21.48
C LYS A 350 13.42 17.91 -21.22
N ASP A 351 12.61 18.76 -20.60
CA ASP A 351 12.91 20.19 -20.45
C ASP A 351 13.93 20.47 -19.33
N ILE A 352 13.84 19.73 -18.21
CA ILE A 352 14.64 19.98 -17.00
C ILE A 352 15.86 19.06 -16.92
N HIS A 353 15.76 17.82 -17.41
CA HIS A 353 16.84 16.84 -17.32
C HIS A 353 17.52 16.55 -18.67
N ASP A 354 17.09 17.18 -19.77
CA ASP A 354 17.65 17.01 -21.12
C ASP A 354 17.64 15.55 -21.63
N ILE A 355 16.67 14.75 -21.16
CA ILE A 355 16.53 13.35 -21.59
C ILE A 355 15.48 13.27 -22.70
N SER A 356 15.96 13.27 -23.95
CA SER A 356 15.09 13.29 -25.14
C SER A 356 14.10 12.12 -25.25
N ARG A 357 14.47 10.95 -24.72
CA ARG A 357 13.66 9.70 -24.78
C ARG A 357 13.55 9.05 -23.39
N PRO A 358 12.73 9.61 -22.48
CA PRO A 358 12.58 9.06 -21.14
C PRO A 358 12.07 7.62 -21.16
N ILE A 359 12.64 6.77 -20.31
CA ILE A 359 12.33 5.35 -20.16
C ILE A 359 11.49 5.12 -18.91
N ASN A 360 10.39 4.38 -19.04
CA ASN A 360 9.53 4.02 -17.91
C ASN A 360 10.29 3.13 -16.91
N ASN A 361 10.06 3.33 -15.61
CA ASN A 361 10.77 2.69 -14.49
C ASN A 361 12.26 3.07 -14.36
N LEU A 362 12.78 3.95 -15.21
CA LEU A 362 14.15 4.47 -15.09
C LEU A 362 14.15 5.99 -14.90
N ASP A 363 13.49 6.73 -15.80
CA ASP A 363 13.45 8.19 -15.78
C ASP A 363 12.15 8.74 -15.18
N TYR A 364 11.06 8.00 -15.34
CA TYR A 364 9.79 8.26 -14.67
C TYR A 364 9.20 6.96 -14.16
N VAL A 365 8.50 7.03 -13.03
CA VAL A 365 7.85 5.89 -12.40
C VAL A 365 6.39 6.20 -12.11
N TYR A 366 5.57 5.17 -11.96
CA TYR A 366 4.22 5.31 -11.47
C TYR A 366 4.19 5.00 -9.97
N PHE A 367 3.79 5.98 -9.16
CA PHE A 367 3.68 5.83 -7.72
C PHE A 367 2.55 4.88 -7.36
N LEU A 368 2.89 3.78 -6.69
CA LEU A 368 2.03 2.60 -6.52
C LEU A 368 0.94 2.75 -5.44
N GLY A 369 0.83 3.91 -4.77
CA GLY A 369 -0.04 4.11 -3.61
C GLY A 369 -1.52 3.81 -3.87
N ASP A 370 -2.03 4.16 -5.05
CA ASP A 370 -3.42 3.93 -5.46
C ASP A 370 -3.48 3.41 -6.90
N ARG A 371 -2.97 2.17 -7.11
CA ARG A 371 -3.20 1.50 -8.40
C ARG A 371 -4.69 1.35 -8.65
N THR A 372 -5.22 2.12 -9.59
CA THR A 372 -6.55 1.81 -10.11
C THR A 372 -6.43 0.57 -10.97
N TYR A 373 -7.21 -0.42 -10.63
CA TYR A 373 -7.25 -1.62 -11.43
C TYR A 373 -7.88 -1.31 -12.76
N ARG A 374 -7.28 -1.90 -13.79
CA ARG A 374 -7.86 -1.85 -15.10
C ARG A 374 -9.26 -2.45 -15.08
N ARG A 375 -10.18 -1.84 -15.83
CA ARG A 375 -11.45 -2.49 -16.13
C ARG A 375 -11.18 -3.58 -17.16
N PRO A 376 -11.43 -4.86 -16.84
CA PRO A 376 -11.27 -5.94 -17.80
C PRO A 376 -12.14 -5.71 -19.03
N ILE A 377 -11.62 -6.02 -20.22
CA ILE A 377 -12.35 -5.86 -21.49
C ILE A 377 -13.00 -7.19 -21.83
N SER A 378 -14.26 -7.17 -22.28
CA SER A 378 -14.91 -8.40 -22.74
C SER A 378 -14.57 -8.70 -24.21
N ILE A 379 -14.22 -9.96 -24.45
CA ILE A 379 -14.12 -10.59 -25.75
C ILE A 379 -15.50 -11.13 -26.10
N ASN A 380 -16.08 -10.60 -27.17
CA ASN A 380 -17.34 -11.10 -27.69
C ASN A 380 -17.16 -12.56 -28.17
N ASP A 381 -18.22 -13.37 -28.08
CA ASP A 381 -18.25 -14.75 -28.61
C ASP A 381 -18.33 -14.81 -30.15
N ARG A 382 -17.65 -13.86 -30.81
CA ARG A 382 -17.61 -13.67 -32.26
C ARG A 382 -16.27 -14.18 -32.74
N GLU A 383 -16.27 -15.31 -33.43
CA GLU A 383 -15.07 -16.05 -33.80
C GLU A 383 -14.74 -15.95 -35.30
N PHE A 384 -15.50 -15.19 -36.09
CA PHE A 384 -15.33 -15.17 -37.54
C PHE A 384 -14.82 -13.81 -38.01
N LEU A 385 -13.74 -13.82 -38.81
CA LEU A 385 -13.20 -12.65 -39.51
C LEU A 385 -13.58 -12.71 -40.99
N CYS A 386 -13.92 -11.56 -41.56
CA CYS A 386 -14.05 -11.38 -43.00
C CYS A 386 -12.67 -11.08 -43.61
N LEU A 387 -12.18 -11.94 -44.51
CA LEU A 387 -10.89 -11.77 -45.17
C LEU A 387 -10.96 -10.78 -46.33
N ARG A 388 -12.16 -10.53 -46.87
CA ARG A 388 -12.41 -9.52 -47.91
C ARG A 388 -12.35 -8.07 -47.39
N CYS A 389 -12.48 -7.87 -46.07
CA CYS A 389 -12.44 -6.55 -45.42
C CYS A 389 -11.04 -6.14 -44.90
N ALA A 390 -10.01 -6.96 -45.14
CA ALA A 390 -8.77 -7.00 -44.37
C ALA A 390 -7.97 -5.68 -44.27
N SER A 391 -8.26 -4.66 -45.09
CA SER A 391 -7.52 -3.40 -45.09
C SER A 391 -8.12 -2.27 -44.25
N THR A 392 -9.40 -2.33 -43.84
CA THR A 392 -10.05 -1.16 -43.23
C THR A 392 -10.67 -1.39 -41.86
N LYS A 393 -11.21 -2.59 -41.57
CA LYS A 393 -11.93 -2.87 -40.31
C LYS A 393 -11.86 -4.35 -39.92
N CYS A 394 -11.00 -4.72 -38.96
CA CYS A 394 -11.00 -6.05 -38.32
C CYS A 394 -12.19 -6.21 -37.36
N ARG A 395 -13.39 -6.45 -37.91
CA ARG A 395 -14.60 -6.75 -37.14
C ARG A 395 -14.77 -8.27 -37.02
N LEU A 396 -14.98 -8.75 -35.79
CA LEU A 396 -15.42 -10.12 -35.55
C LEU A 396 -16.94 -10.25 -35.64
N TYR A 397 -17.37 -11.38 -36.19
CA TYR A 397 -18.76 -11.78 -36.38
C TYR A 397 -19.03 -13.12 -35.69
N ASN A 398 -20.29 -13.37 -35.34
CA ASN A 398 -20.75 -14.75 -35.12
C ASN A 398 -21.07 -15.37 -36.50
N TRP A 399 -21.38 -16.66 -36.55
CA TRP A 399 -21.63 -17.36 -37.82
C TRP A 399 -22.71 -16.69 -38.68
N MET A 400 -23.89 -16.40 -38.11
CA MET A 400 -24.97 -15.72 -38.82
C MET A 400 -24.54 -14.33 -39.31
N GLY A 401 -23.79 -13.60 -38.50
CA GLY A 401 -23.32 -12.26 -38.82
C GLY A 401 -22.26 -12.23 -39.92
N ILE A 402 -21.36 -13.22 -40.01
CA ILE A 402 -20.37 -13.27 -41.08
C ILE A 402 -21.05 -13.61 -42.41
N GLN A 403 -22.00 -14.55 -42.40
CA GLN A 403 -22.76 -14.93 -43.59
C GLN A 403 -23.56 -13.74 -44.13
N ALA A 404 -24.29 -13.03 -43.26
CA ALA A 404 -25.01 -11.81 -43.64
C ALA A 404 -24.07 -10.74 -44.18
N HIS A 405 -22.94 -10.49 -43.51
CA HIS A 405 -21.96 -9.50 -43.95
C HIS A 405 -21.34 -9.84 -45.32
N LEU A 406 -20.97 -11.10 -45.57
CA LEU A 406 -20.42 -11.52 -46.85
C LEU A 406 -21.43 -11.37 -47.98
N LYS A 407 -22.70 -11.70 -47.73
CA LYS A 407 -23.78 -11.50 -48.69
C LYS A 407 -24.02 -10.02 -48.98
N ASP A 408 -24.20 -9.21 -47.93
CA ASP A 408 -24.65 -7.82 -48.08
C ASP A 408 -23.52 -6.89 -48.52
N SER A 409 -22.30 -7.12 -48.04
CA SER A 409 -21.14 -6.24 -48.29
C SER A 409 -20.26 -6.71 -49.45
N HIS A 410 -20.29 -8.00 -49.79
CA HIS A 410 -19.44 -8.58 -50.85
C HIS A 410 -20.22 -9.32 -51.95
N GLY A 411 -21.56 -9.39 -51.86
CA GLY A 411 -22.38 -10.05 -52.88
C GLY A 411 -22.21 -11.57 -52.95
N LEU A 412 -21.63 -12.19 -51.92
CA LEU A 412 -21.32 -13.62 -51.90
C LEU A 412 -22.52 -14.41 -51.36
N SER A 413 -23.17 -15.18 -52.24
CA SER A 413 -24.23 -16.12 -51.85
C SER A 413 -23.67 -17.44 -51.29
N VAL A 414 -22.46 -17.81 -51.70
CA VAL A 414 -21.69 -18.95 -51.19
C VAL A 414 -20.31 -18.43 -50.81
N SER A 415 -19.88 -18.72 -49.57
CA SER A 415 -18.59 -18.29 -49.03
C SER A 415 -17.67 -19.47 -48.76
N VAL A 416 -16.38 -19.30 -49.02
CA VAL A 416 -15.33 -20.31 -48.81
C VAL A 416 -14.47 -19.93 -47.59
N GLU A 417 -14.24 -20.89 -46.69
CA GLU A 417 -13.35 -20.70 -45.55
C GLU A 417 -11.90 -20.52 -46.03
N HIS A 418 -11.14 -19.68 -45.35
CA HIS A 418 -9.77 -19.23 -45.69
C HIS A 418 -9.66 -18.34 -46.93
N GLU A 419 -10.71 -18.17 -47.73
CA GLU A 419 -10.76 -17.20 -48.83
C GLU A 419 -11.63 -15.98 -48.48
N ASP A 420 -12.85 -16.21 -48.00
CA ASP A 420 -13.81 -15.16 -47.71
C ASP A 420 -13.87 -14.83 -46.22
N TRP A 421 -13.73 -15.85 -45.39
CA TRP A 421 -13.72 -15.74 -43.96
C TRP A 421 -12.77 -16.75 -43.32
N LYS A 422 -12.32 -16.47 -42.10
CA LYS A 422 -11.64 -17.47 -41.28
C LYS A 422 -12.23 -17.50 -39.87
N LYS A 423 -12.35 -18.70 -39.30
CA LYS A 423 -12.57 -18.84 -37.86
C LYS A 423 -11.27 -18.55 -37.12
N ILE A 424 -11.32 -17.67 -36.11
CA ILE A 424 -10.22 -17.45 -35.18
C ILE A 424 -10.44 -18.29 -33.92
N ASN A 425 -9.35 -18.87 -33.43
CA ASN A 425 -9.36 -19.53 -32.14
C ASN A 425 -9.27 -18.45 -31.05
N THR A 426 -10.43 -18.04 -30.55
CA THR A 426 -10.52 -17.03 -29.49
C THR A 426 -9.82 -17.48 -28.21
N ILE A 427 -9.77 -18.79 -27.98
CA ILE A 427 -9.18 -19.43 -26.80
C ILE A 427 -8.30 -20.59 -27.29
N LEU A 428 -7.00 -20.55 -27.01
CA LEU A 428 -6.01 -21.47 -27.61
C LEU A 428 -5.72 -22.71 -26.78
N ARG A 429 -5.66 -22.56 -25.45
CA ARG A 429 -5.27 -23.61 -24.51
C ARG A 429 -6.13 -23.53 -23.28
N THR A 430 -6.43 -24.68 -22.72
CA THR A 430 -7.15 -24.82 -21.46
C THR A 430 -6.36 -25.77 -20.58
N GLU A 431 -6.14 -25.37 -19.33
CA GLU A 431 -5.68 -26.27 -18.28
C GLU A 431 -6.79 -26.40 -17.25
N SER A 432 -6.96 -27.62 -16.76
CA SER A 432 -7.86 -27.96 -15.67
C SER A 432 -7.05 -28.60 -14.55
N THR A 433 -7.27 -28.16 -13.32
CA THR A 433 -6.63 -28.76 -12.12
C THR A 433 -7.07 -30.20 -11.82
N SER A 434 -8.08 -30.73 -12.51
CA SER A 434 -8.61 -32.08 -12.29
C SER A 434 -7.69 -33.23 -12.74
N GLY A 435 -6.58 -32.94 -13.42
CA GLY A 435 -5.64 -33.97 -13.89
C GLY A 435 -4.73 -34.52 -12.80
N GLU A 436 -4.17 -33.67 -11.93
CA GLU A 436 -3.16 -34.06 -10.93
C GLU A 436 -3.78 -34.76 -9.69
N GLN A 437 -5.08 -34.63 -9.43
CA GLN A 437 -5.72 -35.25 -8.27
C GLN A 437 -6.01 -36.76 -8.42
N LYS A 438 -5.81 -37.35 -9.60
CA LYS A 438 -6.04 -38.79 -9.81
C LYS A 438 -4.80 -39.67 -9.62
N GLU A 439 -3.60 -39.12 -9.47
CA GLU A 439 -2.36 -39.89 -9.30
C GLU A 439 -1.88 -40.02 -7.84
N VAL A 440 -2.63 -39.49 -6.87
CA VAL A 440 -2.26 -39.51 -5.44
C VAL A 440 -3.35 -40.16 -4.57
N GLN A 441 -4.17 -41.05 -5.15
CA GLN A 441 -5.09 -41.92 -4.40
C GLN A 441 -4.84 -43.39 -4.68
#